data_AF-A0A966N8R9-F1
#
_entry.id   AF-A0A966N8R9-F1
#
_cell.length_a   1.000
_cell.length_b   1.000
_cell.length_c   1.000
_cell.angle_alpha   90.00
_cell.angle_beta   90.00
_cell.angle_gamma   90.00
#
_symmetry.space_group_name_H-M   'P 1'
#
loop_
_entity.id
_entity.type
_entity.pdbx_description
1 polymer ?
#
loop_
_entity_poly.entity_id
_entity_poly.type
_entity_poly.pdbx_seq_one_letter_code
_entity_poly.pdbx_strand_id
1 'polypeptide(L)'
;MARHLNIFGKESIYIDMLRFIKVISTAVEQQFNRIVVKHLGFGKNDARTSYQSGPSGIDSNPIKDMIAIYGPSATQGKDVVIGYINKNSLAGVGEIRMYSVDPNGEAKAFVFCRSTGVLELNGDEDFAVRFSKLKEGFDQLKSDLNALITKFNTHVHSGVTTGPGSSGPTPTPATATSASVDAAKIETIKTP
;
A
#
# COMPACT_ATOMS: atom_id res chain seq x y z
N MET A 1 14.27 -27.23 73.00
CA MET A 1 14.15 -28.14 71.84
C MET A 1 12.96 -27.67 71.01
N ALA A 2 13.18 -26.86 69.98
CA ALA A 2 12.15 -26.49 69.01
C ALA A 2 12.89 -26.17 67.69
N ARG A 3 12.98 -27.18 66.83
CA ARG A 3 13.46 -27.03 65.45
C ARG A 3 12.38 -26.28 64.68
N HIS A 4 12.63 -25.03 64.28
CA HIS A 4 11.86 -24.41 63.21
C HIS A 4 12.51 -24.75 61.88
N LEU A 5 11.75 -25.51 61.11
CA LEU A 5 12.09 -26.10 59.82
C LEU A 5 12.04 -24.99 58.76
N ASN A 6 13.16 -24.74 58.09
CA ASN A 6 13.20 -23.92 56.88
C ASN A 6 12.40 -24.62 55.78
N ILE A 7 11.18 -24.15 55.53
CA ILE A 7 10.39 -24.48 54.36
C ILE A 7 9.89 -23.15 53.82
N PHE A 8 10.40 -22.77 52.66
CA PHE A 8 9.78 -22.00 51.57
C PHE A 8 10.92 -21.38 50.77
N GLY A 9 11.33 -22.13 49.75
CA GLY A 9 12.21 -21.63 48.71
C GLY A 9 11.61 -20.36 48.11
N LYS A 10 12.43 -19.32 48.01
CA LYS A 10 12.17 -18.18 47.15
C LYS A 10 12.21 -18.69 45.71
N GLU A 11 11.09 -19.24 45.24
CA GLU A 11 10.77 -19.25 43.82
C GLU A 11 10.71 -17.77 43.42
N SER A 12 11.82 -17.29 42.88
CA SER A 12 11.88 -16.01 42.19
C SER A 12 10.93 -16.15 41.01
N ILE A 13 9.70 -15.69 41.17
CA ILE A 13 8.73 -15.54 40.09
C ILE A 13 9.41 -14.60 39.10
N TYR A 14 10.06 -15.18 38.08
CA TYR A 14 10.48 -14.45 36.90
C TYR A 14 9.19 -13.93 36.29
N ILE A 15 8.87 -12.67 36.57
CA ILE A 15 7.92 -11.92 35.76
C ILE A 15 8.64 -11.78 34.43
N ASP A 16 8.36 -12.74 33.54
CA ASP A 16 8.85 -12.78 32.19
C ASP A 16 8.15 -11.65 31.43
N MET A 17 8.66 -10.45 31.69
CA MET A 17 8.07 -9.18 31.31
C MET A 17 8.40 -8.93 29.84
N LEU A 18 7.44 -8.40 29.09
CA LEU A 18 7.67 -7.85 27.76
C LEU A 18 8.78 -6.79 27.81
N ARG A 19 9.65 -6.77 26.80
CA ARG A 19 10.80 -5.86 26.75
C ARG A 19 10.93 -5.18 25.40
N PHE A 20 11.60 -4.04 25.40
CA PHE A 20 12.05 -3.39 24.19
C PHE A 20 13.43 -3.89 23.81
N ILE A 21 13.59 -4.31 22.57
CA ILE A 21 14.86 -4.76 21.98
C ILE A 21 15.13 -3.99 20.69
N LYS A 22 16.40 -3.95 20.29
CA LYS A 22 16.81 -3.29 19.05
C LYS A 22 17.09 -4.33 17.97
N VAL A 23 16.47 -4.17 16.80
CA VAL A 23 16.69 -5.02 15.63
C VAL A 23 18.09 -4.77 15.06
N ILE A 24 18.87 -5.84 14.91
CA ILE A 24 20.19 -5.82 14.26
C ILE A 24 20.04 -6.11 12.77
N SER A 25 19.26 -7.13 12.44
CA SER A 25 19.02 -7.60 11.07
C SER A 25 17.79 -8.49 11.03
N THR A 26 17.23 -8.67 9.84
CA THR A 26 16.06 -9.51 9.62
C THR A 26 16.27 -10.39 8.40
N ALA A 27 15.73 -11.60 8.42
CA ALA A 27 15.80 -12.54 7.31
C ALA A 27 14.50 -13.37 7.21
N VAL A 28 14.24 -13.94 6.04
CA VAL A 28 13.17 -14.92 5.83
C VAL A 28 13.78 -16.32 5.90
N GLU A 29 13.30 -17.13 6.83
CA GLU A 29 13.61 -18.55 6.91
C GLU A 29 12.91 -19.29 5.75
N GLN A 30 13.69 -19.75 4.77
CA GLN A 30 13.19 -20.31 3.51
C GLN A 30 12.35 -21.58 3.68
N GLN A 31 12.63 -22.40 4.71
CA GLN A 31 11.94 -23.67 4.90
C GLN A 31 10.46 -23.51 5.29
N PHE A 32 10.14 -22.44 6.02
CA PHE A 32 8.80 -22.20 6.55
C PHE A 32 8.22 -20.83 6.19
N ASN A 33 8.93 -20.02 5.40
CA ASN A 33 8.60 -18.64 5.04
C ASN A 33 8.25 -17.77 6.26
N ARG A 34 9.09 -17.83 7.30
CA ARG A 34 8.92 -17.07 8.54
C ARG A 34 9.95 -15.96 8.65
N ILE A 35 9.53 -14.82 9.19
CA ILE A 35 10.46 -13.75 9.52
C ILE A 35 11.22 -14.12 10.80
N VAL A 36 12.55 -14.09 10.70
CA VAL A 36 13.49 -14.25 11.82
C VAL A 36 14.18 -12.92 12.06
N VAL A 37 14.05 -12.43 13.29
CA VAL A 37 14.60 -11.15 13.74
C VAL A 37 15.81 -11.41 14.62
N LYS A 38 16.96 -10.87 14.23
CA LYS A 38 18.17 -10.85 15.07
C LYS A 38 18.18 -9.59 15.93
N HIS A 39 18.38 -9.75 17.22
CA HIS A 39 18.36 -8.65 18.19
C HIS A 39 19.35 -8.89 19.34
N LEU A 40 19.57 -7.86 20.14
CA LEU A 40 20.33 -7.96 21.38
C LEU A 40 19.38 -8.20 22.55
N GLY A 41 19.63 -9.27 23.30
CA GLY A 41 18.98 -9.53 24.59
C GLY A 41 19.61 -8.67 25.68
N PHE A 42 20.42 -9.28 26.55
CA PHE A 42 21.12 -8.59 27.63
C PHE A 42 22.53 -8.15 27.25
N GLY A 43 22.65 -6.89 26.82
CA GLY A 43 23.92 -6.26 26.53
C GLY A 43 24.45 -6.54 25.13
N LYS A 44 25.62 -5.95 24.82
CA LYS A 44 26.14 -5.87 23.44
C LYS A 44 26.54 -7.21 22.82
N ASN A 45 26.73 -8.25 23.64
CA ASN A 45 27.24 -9.55 23.20
C ASN A 45 26.18 -10.67 23.22
N ASP A 46 24.97 -10.40 23.73
CA ASP A 46 23.87 -11.38 23.78
C ASP A 46 23.01 -11.28 22.52
N ALA A 47 23.57 -11.69 21.37
CA ALA A 47 22.83 -11.72 20.12
C ALA A 47 21.90 -12.94 20.07
N ARG A 48 20.62 -12.69 19.86
CA ARG A 48 19.57 -13.73 19.78
C ARG A 48 18.78 -13.61 18.48
N THR A 49 18.09 -14.70 18.16
CA THR A 49 17.16 -14.77 17.02
C THR A 49 15.81 -15.22 17.52
N SER A 50 14.76 -14.52 17.09
CA SER A 50 13.38 -14.80 17.48
C SER A 50 12.48 -14.74 16.25
N TYR A 51 11.38 -15.49 16.27
CA TYR A 51 10.36 -15.40 15.23
C TYR A 51 9.49 -14.17 15.44
N GLN A 52 9.09 -13.52 14.35
CA GLN A 52 8.05 -12.49 14.40
C GLN A 52 6.67 -13.13 14.46
N SER A 53 5.84 -12.63 15.36
CA SER A 53 4.40 -12.80 15.33
C SER A 53 3.78 -11.60 14.62
N GLY A 54 2.82 -11.87 13.74
CA GLY A 54 2.04 -10.85 13.05
C GLY A 54 0.65 -11.40 12.76
N PRO A 55 -0.35 -10.53 12.62
CA PRO A 55 -1.67 -10.97 12.17
C PRO A 55 -1.56 -11.58 10.76
N SER A 56 -2.36 -12.61 10.50
CA SER A 56 -2.42 -13.24 9.18
C SER A 56 -2.78 -12.23 8.11
N GLY A 57 -2.08 -12.29 6.95
CA GLY A 57 -2.28 -11.38 5.83
C GLY A 57 -1.54 -10.04 5.93
N ILE A 58 -0.87 -9.74 7.04
CA ILE A 58 0.05 -8.59 7.15
C ILE A 58 1.48 -9.10 7.21
N ASP A 59 2.21 -8.92 6.12
CA ASP A 59 3.61 -9.29 6.00
C ASP A 59 4.48 -8.03 6.00
N SER A 60 5.17 -7.79 7.11
CA SER A 60 6.04 -6.62 7.29
C SER A 60 7.39 -7.06 7.82
N ASN A 61 8.43 -6.77 7.04
CA ASN A 61 9.82 -7.06 7.38
C ASN A 61 10.48 -5.81 8.00
N PRO A 62 10.79 -5.80 9.32
CA PRO A 62 11.41 -4.65 9.96
C PRO A 62 12.82 -4.35 9.44
N ILE A 63 13.14 -3.07 9.37
CA ILE A 63 14.50 -2.61 9.06
C ILE A 63 15.40 -2.63 10.32
N LYS A 64 16.70 -2.53 10.09
CA LYS A 64 17.70 -2.37 11.15
C LYS A 64 17.36 -1.17 12.05
N ASP A 65 17.71 -1.26 13.32
CA ASP A 65 17.53 -0.21 14.33
C ASP A 65 16.07 0.14 14.69
N MET A 66 15.08 -0.61 14.20
CA MET A 66 13.73 -0.60 14.76
C MET A 66 13.73 -1.12 16.20
N ILE A 67 12.83 -0.56 17.02
CA ILE A 67 12.60 -1.05 18.38
C ILE A 67 11.43 -2.02 18.34
N ALA A 68 11.67 -3.25 18.78
CA ALA A 68 10.66 -4.30 18.80
C ALA A 68 10.18 -4.59 20.21
N ILE A 69 8.93 -5.03 20.32
CA ILE A 69 8.36 -5.60 21.54
C ILE A 69 8.64 -7.09 21.51
N TYR A 70 9.43 -7.52 22.47
CA TYR A 70 9.87 -8.89 22.65
C TYR A 70 9.13 -9.51 23.84
N GLY A 71 8.69 -10.76 23.67
CA GLY A 71 8.07 -11.56 24.72
C GLY A 71 8.69 -12.95 24.79
N PRO A 72 9.05 -13.43 25.99
CA PRO A 72 9.40 -14.83 26.18
C PRO A 72 8.17 -15.72 25.97
N SER A 73 8.38 -16.98 25.60
CA SER A 73 7.32 -17.99 25.57
C SER A 73 7.50 -19.02 26.68
N ALA A 74 6.49 -19.87 26.88
CA ALA A 74 6.56 -20.97 27.84
C ALA A 74 7.68 -21.99 27.51
N THR A 75 8.25 -21.95 26.30
CA THR A 75 9.39 -22.78 25.92
C THR A 75 10.65 -21.94 25.84
N GLN A 76 11.65 -22.30 26.67
CA GLN A 76 12.94 -21.64 26.67
C GLN A 76 13.56 -21.59 25.26
N GLY A 77 14.04 -20.42 24.85
CA GLY A 77 14.65 -20.20 23.54
C GLY A 77 13.66 -20.07 22.38
N LYS A 78 12.34 -20.14 22.62
CA LYS A 78 11.30 -19.87 21.62
C LYS A 78 10.65 -18.52 21.86
N ASP A 79 11.46 -17.50 22.04
CA ASP A 79 10.99 -16.14 22.26
C ASP A 79 10.46 -15.53 20.96
N VAL A 80 9.55 -14.56 21.08
CA VAL A 80 8.80 -14.01 19.96
C VAL A 80 8.87 -12.49 19.94
N VAL A 81 9.00 -11.93 18.73
CA VAL A 81 8.80 -10.51 18.48
C VAL A 81 7.33 -10.27 18.15
N ILE A 82 6.62 -9.52 18.98
CA ILE A 82 5.17 -9.31 18.85
C ILE A 82 4.84 -8.16 17.90
N GLY A 83 5.72 -7.17 17.81
CA GLY A 83 5.52 -5.99 16.98
C GLY A 83 6.64 -4.98 17.15
N TYR A 84 6.47 -3.82 16.55
CA TYR A 84 7.48 -2.77 16.51
C TYR A 84 6.90 -1.43 16.93
N ILE A 85 7.72 -0.60 17.58
CA ILE A 85 7.37 0.77 17.89
C ILE A 85 7.44 1.58 16.60
N ASN A 86 6.30 2.13 16.20
CA ASN A 86 6.19 2.97 15.02
C ASN A 86 6.94 4.30 15.23
N LYS A 87 7.82 4.66 14.28
CA LYS A 87 8.53 5.95 14.22
C LYS A 87 7.95 6.93 13.19
N ASN A 88 7.07 6.45 12.30
CA ASN A 88 6.43 7.19 11.22
C ASN A 88 4.93 7.36 11.45
N SER A 89 4.55 7.70 12.70
CA SER A 89 3.15 7.90 13.08
C SER A 89 2.64 9.23 12.53
N LEU A 90 1.89 9.17 11.42
CA LEU A 90 1.21 10.33 10.82
C LEU A 90 -0.32 10.25 10.93
N ALA A 91 -0.87 9.10 11.33
CA ALA A 91 -2.31 8.90 11.48
C ALA A 91 -2.84 9.69 12.67
N GLY A 92 -3.87 10.52 12.41
CA GLY A 92 -4.66 11.17 13.44
C GLY A 92 -5.62 10.21 14.17
N VAL A 93 -6.41 10.76 15.09
CA VAL A 93 -7.43 9.98 15.81
C VAL A 93 -8.47 9.45 14.83
N GLY A 94 -8.67 8.12 14.81
CA GLY A 94 -9.62 7.45 13.92
C GLY A 94 -9.09 7.20 12.50
N GLU A 95 -7.84 7.55 12.22
CA GLU A 95 -7.20 7.26 10.94
C GLU A 95 -6.38 5.97 11.00
N ILE A 96 -6.14 5.36 9.84
CA ILE A 96 -5.21 4.23 9.70
C ILE A 96 -4.32 4.45 8.47
N ARG A 97 -3.02 4.18 8.66
CA ARG A 97 -2.03 4.26 7.59
C ARG A 97 -1.22 2.97 7.54
N MET A 98 -1.19 2.35 6.36
CA MET A 98 -0.29 1.24 6.04
C MET A 98 0.76 1.77 5.07
N TYR A 99 2.03 1.44 5.27
CA TYR A 99 3.11 2.00 4.46
C TYR A 99 4.32 1.09 4.39
N SER A 100 5.12 1.25 3.33
CA SER A 100 6.46 0.70 3.20
C SER A 100 7.51 1.77 3.50
N VAL A 101 8.69 1.35 3.95
CA VAL A 101 9.85 2.22 4.16
C VAL A 101 11.06 1.72 3.39
N ASP A 102 11.99 2.62 3.09
CA ASP A 102 13.33 2.24 2.61
C ASP A 102 14.24 1.80 3.78
N PRO A 103 15.48 1.35 3.50
CA PRO A 103 16.42 0.95 4.55
C PRO A 103 16.79 2.05 5.56
N ASN A 104 16.53 3.32 5.25
CA ASN A 104 16.77 4.45 6.15
C ASN A 104 15.55 4.78 7.02
N GLY A 105 14.40 4.14 6.76
CA GLY A 105 13.15 4.36 7.49
C GLY A 105 12.22 5.38 6.86
N GLU A 106 12.54 5.90 5.66
CA GLU A 106 11.69 6.87 4.97
C GLU A 106 10.54 6.18 4.23
N ALA A 107 9.31 6.68 4.39
CA ALA A 107 8.14 6.10 3.73
C ALA A 107 8.21 6.22 2.19
N LYS A 108 7.86 5.16 1.46
CA LYS A 108 7.91 5.13 -0.02
C LYS A 108 6.56 4.93 -0.69
N ALA A 109 5.72 4.08 -0.13
CA ALA A 109 4.37 3.86 -0.59
C ALA A 109 3.45 3.74 0.61
N PHE A 110 2.19 4.16 0.47
CA PHE A 110 1.21 4.06 1.54
C PHE A 110 -0.23 3.98 1.05
N VAL A 111 -1.06 3.40 1.91
CA VAL A 111 -2.52 3.50 1.88
C VAL A 111 -2.92 4.26 3.14
N PHE A 112 -3.66 5.35 3.01
CA PHE A 112 -4.10 6.18 4.12
C PHE A 112 -5.62 6.29 4.12
N CYS A 113 -6.28 5.72 5.13
CA CYS A 113 -7.69 5.94 5.38
C CYS A 113 -7.84 7.10 6.36
N ARG A 114 -8.33 8.24 5.85
CA ARG A 114 -8.55 9.46 6.64
C ARG A 114 -9.87 9.39 7.38
N SER A 115 -9.95 10.11 8.50
CA SER A 115 -11.20 10.24 9.28
C SER A 115 -12.28 11.03 8.51
N THR A 116 -11.90 11.72 7.44
CA THR A 116 -12.79 12.44 6.52
C THR A 116 -13.50 11.53 5.51
N GLY A 117 -13.16 10.24 5.47
CA GLY A 117 -13.68 9.29 4.48
C GLY A 117 -12.87 9.25 3.17
N VAL A 118 -11.78 10.00 3.07
CA VAL A 118 -10.86 9.95 1.93
C VAL A 118 -9.88 8.78 2.08
N LEU A 119 -9.67 8.04 0.98
CA LEU A 119 -8.64 7.02 0.86
C LEU A 119 -7.53 7.55 -0.07
N GLU A 120 -6.32 7.72 0.46
CA GLU A 120 -5.14 8.11 -0.30
C GLU A 120 -4.33 6.87 -0.69
N LEU A 121 -3.96 6.78 -1.97
CA LEU A 121 -3.10 5.74 -2.52
C LEU A 121 -1.82 6.40 -3.04
N ASN A 122 -0.76 6.38 -2.23
CA ASN A 122 0.53 7.03 -2.49
C ASN A 122 0.48 8.56 -2.67
N GLY A 123 -0.52 9.25 -2.12
CA GLY A 123 -0.61 10.71 -2.16
C GLY A 123 -2.03 11.21 -2.40
N ASP A 124 -2.12 12.53 -2.60
CA ASP A 124 -3.35 13.30 -2.78
C ASP A 124 -3.31 14.26 -3.99
N GLU A 125 -2.24 14.22 -4.80
CA GLU A 125 -2.09 15.10 -5.98
C GLU A 125 -3.06 14.74 -7.11
N ASP A 126 -3.19 13.44 -7.42
CA ASP A 126 -4.04 12.93 -8.49
C ASP A 126 -5.25 12.17 -7.92
N PHE A 127 -6.38 12.26 -8.62
CA PHE A 127 -7.59 11.51 -8.28
C PHE A 127 -7.64 10.17 -8.99
N ALA A 128 -8.01 9.13 -8.26
CA ALA A 128 -8.40 7.87 -8.88
C ALA A 128 -9.67 8.07 -9.75
N VAL A 129 -9.64 7.57 -10.98
CA VAL A 129 -10.74 7.72 -11.93
C VAL A 129 -11.57 6.44 -12.01
N ARG A 130 -12.91 6.58 -11.99
CA ARG A 130 -13.83 5.48 -12.27
C ARG A 130 -13.78 5.14 -13.77
N PHE A 131 -13.01 4.11 -14.14
CA PHE A 131 -12.79 3.72 -15.53
C PHE A 131 -14.08 3.62 -16.35
N SER A 132 -15.12 2.94 -15.83
CA SER A 132 -16.37 2.75 -16.57
C SER A 132 -17.07 4.07 -16.91
N LYS A 133 -17.02 5.06 -16.02
CA LYS A 133 -17.63 6.38 -16.25
C LYS A 133 -16.78 7.26 -17.16
N LEU A 134 -15.46 7.17 -17.06
CA LEU A 134 -14.56 7.79 -18.03
C LEU A 134 -14.79 7.22 -19.43
N LYS A 135 -14.85 5.89 -19.56
CA LYS A 135 -15.10 5.21 -20.85
C LYS A 135 -16.44 5.62 -21.45
N GLU A 136 -17.50 5.66 -20.65
CA GLU A 136 -18.82 6.11 -21.09
C GLU A 136 -18.76 7.53 -21.72
N GLY A 137 -18.16 8.49 -21.01
CA GLY A 137 -18.00 9.85 -21.52
C GLY A 137 -17.05 9.94 -22.73
N PHE A 138 -15.98 9.15 -22.74
CA PHE A 138 -15.02 9.11 -23.84
C PHE A 138 -15.63 8.50 -25.12
N ASP A 139 -16.39 7.43 -24.98
CA ASP A 139 -17.08 6.77 -26.09
C ASP A 139 -18.18 7.69 -26.67
N GLN A 140 -18.88 8.46 -25.82
CA GLN A 140 -19.80 9.49 -26.28
C GLN A 140 -19.07 10.60 -27.06
N LEU A 141 -17.97 11.14 -26.52
CA LEU A 141 -17.16 12.15 -27.19
C LEU A 141 -16.64 11.65 -28.55
N LYS A 142 -16.17 10.40 -28.62
CA LYS A 142 -15.74 9.74 -29.86
C LYS A 142 -16.87 9.68 -30.88
N SER A 143 -18.07 9.30 -30.43
CA SER A 143 -19.27 9.24 -31.27
C SER A 143 -19.61 10.62 -31.84
N ASP A 144 -19.65 11.64 -31.00
CA ASP A 144 -20.00 13.01 -31.38
C ASP A 144 -18.97 13.60 -32.37
N LEU A 145 -17.68 13.39 -32.12
CA LEU A 145 -16.62 13.81 -33.01
C LEU A 145 -16.73 13.12 -34.38
N ASN A 146 -16.96 11.81 -34.41
CA ASN A 146 -17.12 11.09 -35.66
C ASN A 146 -18.38 11.54 -36.43
N ALA A 147 -19.48 11.84 -35.74
CA ALA A 147 -20.67 12.42 -36.34
C ALA A 147 -20.42 13.82 -36.94
N LEU A 148 -19.64 14.65 -36.24
CA LEU A 148 -19.21 15.95 -36.75
C LEU A 148 -18.33 15.81 -38.01
N ILE A 149 -17.37 14.89 -38.00
CA ILE A 149 -16.50 14.59 -39.16
C ILE A 149 -17.34 14.17 -40.36
N THR A 150 -18.35 13.30 -40.17
CA THR A 150 -19.27 12.92 -41.24
C THR A 150 -20.00 14.14 -41.80
N LYS A 151 -20.59 14.98 -40.94
CA LYS A 151 -21.29 16.20 -41.38
C LYS A 151 -20.35 17.18 -42.10
N PHE A 152 -19.13 17.37 -41.60
CA PHE A 152 -18.12 18.22 -42.22
C PHE A 152 -17.75 17.70 -43.61
N ASN A 153 -17.53 16.39 -43.74
CA ASN A 153 -17.14 15.78 -45.00
C ASN A 153 -18.25 15.86 -46.08
N THR A 154 -19.52 15.88 -45.67
CA THR A 154 -20.67 15.99 -46.58
C THR A 154 -21.26 17.39 -46.66
N HIS A 155 -20.68 18.37 -45.97
CA HIS A 155 -21.17 19.74 -45.94
C HIS A 155 -21.04 20.39 -47.32
N VAL A 156 -22.14 20.98 -47.80
CA VAL A 156 -22.24 21.68 -49.08
C VAL A 156 -23.04 22.97 -48.92
N HIS A 157 -22.74 23.99 -49.72
CA HIS A 157 -23.50 25.24 -49.77
C HIS A 157 -24.50 25.21 -50.93
N SER A 158 -25.80 25.12 -50.65
CA SER A 158 -26.83 25.23 -51.68
C SER A 158 -26.97 26.69 -52.15
N GLY A 159 -26.90 26.92 -53.46
CA GLY A 159 -27.07 28.24 -54.08
C GLY A 159 -25.79 28.96 -54.53
N VAL A 160 -24.60 28.39 -54.29
CA VAL A 160 -23.32 28.92 -54.82
C VAL A 160 -22.94 28.13 -56.08
N THR A 161 -23.18 28.71 -57.26
CA THR A 161 -22.93 28.05 -58.56
C THR A 161 -21.58 28.39 -59.18
N THR A 162 -20.86 29.41 -58.68
CA THR A 162 -19.52 29.82 -59.16
C THR A 162 -18.67 30.36 -58.01
N GLY A 163 -17.34 30.15 -58.08
CA GLY A 163 -16.35 30.67 -57.11
C GLY A 163 -15.77 29.61 -56.15
N PRO A 164 -14.74 29.96 -55.35
CA PRO A 164 -14.01 29.02 -54.48
C PRO A 164 -14.86 28.41 -53.33
N GLY A 165 -16.06 28.93 -53.08
CA GLY A 165 -17.07 28.36 -52.18
C GLY A 165 -18.09 27.45 -52.87
N SER A 166 -17.71 26.86 -54.01
CA SER A 166 -18.55 26.00 -54.87
C SER A 166 -19.31 24.93 -54.08
N SER A 167 -20.50 24.56 -54.56
CA SER A 167 -21.50 23.65 -53.95
C SER A 167 -21.09 22.17 -53.78
N GLY A 168 -19.79 21.87 -53.75
CA GLY A 168 -19.24 20.52 -53.57
C GLY A 168 -18.79 20.22 -52.14
N PRO A 169 -18.66 18.94 -51.75
CA PRO A 169 -18.14 18.54 -50.44
C PRO A 169 -16.69 18.98 -50.22
N THR A 170 -16.23 18.98 -48.97
CA THR A 170 -14.87 19.44 -48.60
C THR A 170 -13.78 18.70 -49.39
N PRO A 171 -12.82 19.41 -50.01
CA PRO A 171 -11.74 18.79 -50.79
C PRO A 171 -10.69 18.09 -49.92
N THR A 172 -10.69 18.31 -48.61
CA THR A 172 -9.80 17.64 -47.65
C THR A 172 -10.62 17.01 -46.55
N PRO A 173 -11.13 15.78 -46.76
CA PRO A 173 -11.94 15.09 -45.77
C PRO A 173 -11.16 14.80 -44.49
N ALA A 174 -11.81 15.00 -43.34
CA ALA A 174 -11.28 14.57 -42.05
C ALA A 174 -11.51 13.05 -41.86
N THR A 175 -10.61 12.39 -41.15
CA THR A 175 -10.69 10.94 -40.86
C THR A 175 -11.32 10.70 -39.49
N ALA A 176 -12.30 9.79 -39.42
CA ALA A 176 -12.92 9.36 -38.17
C ALA A 176 -11.86 8.81 -37.19
N THR A 177 -12.01 9.12 -35.91
CA THR A 177 -11.09 8.66 -34.87
C THR A 177 -11.40 7.23 -34.44
N SER A 178 -10.34 6.44 -34.25
CA SER A 178 -10.39 5.11 -33.63
C SER A 178 -10.01 5.13 -32.15
N ALA A 179 -9.75 6.31 -31.57
CA ALA A 179 -9.25 6.46 -30.21
C ALA A 179 -10.05 5.63 -29.18
N SER A 180 -9.36 5.12 -28.17
CA SER A 180 -9.94 4.33 -27.09
C SER A 180 -9.11 4.50 -25.83
N VAL A 181 -9.77 4.40 -24.68
CA VAL A 181 -9.14 4.35 -23.36
C VAL A 181 -9.04 2.93 -22.81
N ASP A 182 -9.45 1.90 -23.57
CA ASP A 182 -9.57 0.52 -23.07
C ASP A 182 -8.27 -0.05 -22.50
N ALA A 183 -7.12 0.34 -23.07
CA ALA A 183 -5.80 -0.06 -22.58
C ALA A 183 -5.47 0.48 -21.18
N ALA A 184 -6.18 1.50 -20.69
CA ALA A 184 -6.00 2.05 -19.34
C ALA A 184 -6.78 1.29 -18.26
N LYS A 185 -7.56 0.27 -18.64
CA LYS A 185 -8.36 -0.50 -17.68
C LYS A 185 -7.46 -1.42 -16.84
N ILE A 186 -7.52 -1.26 -15.52
CA ILE A 186 -6.95 -2.20 -14.57
C ILE A 186 -8.04 -3.18 -14.14
N GLU A 187 -7.97 -4.43 -14.60
CA GLU A 187 -9.01 -5.44 -14.33
C GLU A 187 -9.03 -5.93 -12.87
N THR A 188 -7.89 -5.83 -12.19
CA THR A 188 -7.66 -6.39 -10.86
C THR A 188 -7.99 -5.43 -9.71
N ILE A 189 -8.24 -4.14 -10.01
CA ILE A 189 -8.55 -3.11 -9.01
C ILE A 189 -9.92 -2.51 -9.37
N LYS A 190 -10.92 -2.72 -8.51
CA LYS A 190 -12.31 -2.28 -8.74
C LYS A 190 -12.76 -1.35 -7.63
N THR A 191 -13.51 -0.32 -8.00
CA THR A 191 -14.19 0.61 -7.08
C THR A 191 -15.70 0.57 -7.34
N PRO A 192 -16.54 0.86 -6.33
CA PRO A 192 -18.00 0.86 -6.49
C PRO A 192 -18.52 1.89 -7.51
#